data_AF-A0A2H6NKU2-F1
#
_entry.id   AF-A0A2H6NKU2-F1
#
_cell.length_a   1.000
_cell.length_b   1.000
_cell.length_c   1.000
_cell.angle_alpha   90.00
_cell.angle_beta   90.00
_cell.angle_gamma   90.00
#
_symmetry.space_group_name_H-M   'P 1'
#
loop_
_entity.id
_entity.type
_entity.pdbx_description
1 polymer ?
#
loop_
_entity_poly.entity_id
_entity_poly.type
_entity_poly.pdbx_seq_one_letter_code
_entity_poly.pdbx_strand_id
1 'polypeptide(L)'
;MVHELWRDIAEESEIDNMDRKPEISHVFLIDRDVDYVTALCSQVVYEGLVDDTFRIKCGSVDFGPDVTSSDRSFKVLLNSQDKVFGEIRNEHFSNVFSLLSQKARNLQAQYDRRRGMDIKQMKNFVSQELKGLKQEHRLLSLHIGACESIMKKKTRQDFQELLKTEHALLEGFDIRESISFIEEHIDRQVTPIESLRILCLLSITENGLSPKDYRSLKTQYLQSYGPEHLLTFHNLKHLGLLTEQVSGETLAAMENKVSKLVTDKAAEKLSDAFSSLARKNNFRAISKKLGLIPHGNGEYDLKVSRDMAYVFSGAYVPLSCKIMEQVLERRGWLGLEEVARLLGGHEFVTATEEPRPPASQQVILAVFLGGCTFSEVAALRFLGRERV
;
A
#
# COMPACT_ATOMS: atom_id res chain seq x y z
N MET A 1 12.13 -7.74 22.03
CA MET A 1 13.31 -6.90 21.66
C MET A 1 13.00 -5.41 21.59
N VAL A 2 12.21 -4.88 20.63
CA VAL A 2 11.94 -3.42 20.54
C VAL A 2 11.06 -2.91 21.69
N HIS A 3 10.03 -3.67 22.08
CA HIS A 3 9.17 -3.33 23.22
C HIS A 3 9.92 -3.31 24.56
N GLU A 4 10.83 -4.27 24.77
CA GLU A 4 11.67 -4.33 25.99
C GLU A 4 12.61 -3.13 26.05
N LEU A 5 13.30 -2.82 24.95
CA LEU A 5 14.17 -1.63 24.86
C LEU A 5 13.39 -0.33 25.10
N TRP A 6 12.17 -0.20 24.56
CA TRP A 6 11.32 0.96 24.81
C TRP A 6 10.94 1.10 26.29
N ARG A 7 10.59 -0.01 26.94
CA ARG A 7 10.24 -0.02 28.37
C ARG A 7 11.42 0.39 29.24
N ASP A 8 12.62 -0.12 28.95
CA ASP A 8 13.82 0.21 29.70
C ASP A 8 14.17 1.72 29.57
N ILE A 9 14.02 2.30 28.37
CA ILE A 9 14.21 3.74 28.13
C ILE A 9 13.12 4.59 28.82
N ALA A 10 11.87 4.11 28.85
CA ALA A 10 10.77 4.80 29.51
C ALA A 10 11.00 4.88 31.03
N GLU A 11 11.42 3.77 31.66
CA GLU A 11 11.74 3.73 33.09
C GLU A 11 12.91 4.67 33.46
N GLU A 12 13.90 4.86 32.57
CA GLU A 12 15.00 5.82 32.79
C GLU A 12 14.59 7.30 32.63
N SER A 13 13.51 7.59 31.90
CA SER A 13 13.15 8.96 31.50
C SER A 13 12.01 9.60 32.30
N GLU A 14 11.33 8.85 33.18
CA GLU A 14 10.30 9.39 34.08
C GLU A 14 10.83 10.42 35.11
N ILE A 15 12.14 10.42 35.39
CA ILE A 15 12.74 11.30 36.41
C ILE A 15 12.86 12.77 35.96
N ASP A 16 12.88 13.05 34.64
CA ASP A 16 13.21 14.38 34.09
C ASP A 16 12.03 15.13 33.41
N ASN A 17 10.85 14.52 33.25
CA ASN A 17 9.82 14.99 32.29
C ASN A 17 8.45 15.37 32.87
N MET A 18 8.32 15.56 34.19
CA MET A 18 7.02 15.74 34.88
C MET A 18 6.12 16.91 34.40
N ASP A 19 6.62 17.86 33.60
CA ASP A 19 5.84 19.02 33.09
C ASP A 19 5.67 19.08 31.56
N ARG A 20 6.16 18.10 30.79
CA ARG A 20 6.08 18.13 29.31
C ARG A 20 4.95 17.25 28.79
N LYS A 21 3.94 17.88 28.18
CA LYS A 21 2.97 17.15 27.35
C LYS A 21 3.67 16.56 26.13
N PRO A 22 3.50 15.27 25.83
CA PRO A 22 4.15 14.66 24.67
C PRO A 22 3.59 15.27 23.38
N GLU A 23 4.49 15.65 22.46
CA GLU A 23 4.08 16.15 21.13
C GLU A 23 3.42 15.04 20.30
N ILE A 24 3.91 13.80 20.45
CA ILE A 24 3.38 12.61 19.79
C ILE A 24 2.44 11.88 20.74
N SER A 25 1.18 11.76 20.34
CA SER A 25 0.13 11.13 21.12
C SER A 25 0.10 9.60 21.00
N HIS A 26 0.46 9.07 19.82
CA HIS A 26 0.43 7.64 19.55
C HIS A 26 1.59 7.28 18.63
N VAL A 27 2.17 6.11 18.86
CA VAL A 27 3.14 5.48 17.96
C VAL A 27 2.58 4.13 17.53
N PHE A 28 2.45 3.91 16.22
CA PHE A 28 2.17 2.61 15.64
C PHE A 28 3.46 2.03 15.08
N LEU A 29 3.84 0.84 15.54
CA LEU A 29 4.93 0.06 14.96
C LEU A 29 4.31 -1.11 14.20
N ILE A 30 4.50 -1.16 12.89
CA ILE A 30 3.89 -2.17 12.01
C ILE A 30 5.00 -2.84 11.21
N ASP A 31 5.14 -4.15 11.37
CA ASP A 31 6.02 -4.95 10.52
C ASP A 31 5.36 -5.18 9.15
N ARG A 32 6.16 -5.19 8.09
CA ARG A 32 5.68 -5.32 6.71
C ARG A 32 5.00 -6.66 6.50
N ASP A 33 5.44 -7.70 7.21
CA ASP A 33 4.90 -9.06 7.12
C ASP A 33 3.45 -9.20 7.60
N VAL A 34 2.95 -8.21 8.36
CA VAL A 34 1.54 -8.07 8.74
C VAL A 34 0.66 -7.84 7.51
N ASP A 35 1.19 -7.20 6.46
CA ASP A 35 0.40 -6.79 5.29
C ASP A 35 1.24 -6.83 4.00
N TYR A 36 1.63 -8.01 3.54
CA TYR A 36 2.27 -8.10 2.23
C TYR A 36 1.32 -7.80 1.06
N VAL A 37 0.01 -7.98 1.25
CA VAL A 37 -1.01 -7.78 0.20
C VAL A 37 -0.92 -6.37 -0.38
N THR A 38 -0.90 -5.34 0.47
CA THR A 38 -0.78 -3.95 0.04
C THR A 38 0.45 -3.69 -0.85
N ALA A 39 1.59 -4.31 -0.54
CA ALA A 39 2.83 -4.12 -1.30
C ALA A 39 2.84 -4.91 -2.62
N LEU A 40 2.04 -5.97 -2.72
CA LEU A 40 1.92 -6.78 -3.93
C LEU A 40 1.00 -6.14 -4.96
N CYS A 41 -0.07 -5.46 -4.53
CA CYS A 41 -1.02 -4.76 -5.40
C CYS A 41 -0.38 -3.58 -6.17
N SER A 42 -0.88 -3.33 -7.37
CA SER A 42 -0.46 -2.20 -8.20
C SER A 42 -0.93 -0.87 -7.62
N GLN A 43 -0.03 0.11 -7.53
CA GLN A 43 -0.37 1.44 -7.01
C GLN A 43 -1.11 2.24 -8.08
N VAL A 44 -2.18 2.97 -7.71
CA VAL A 44 -2.97 3.79 -8.65
C VAL A 44 -3.07 5.27 -8.26
N VAL A 45 -2.38 5.69 -7.20
CA VAL A 45 -2.15 7.11 -6.89
C VAL A 45 -0.99 7.67 -7.71
N TYR A 46 -0.99 8.98 -7.98
CA TYR A 46 0.02 9.59 -8.85
C TYR A 46 1.46 9.31 -8.40
N GLU A 47 1.78 9.55 -7.12
CA GLU A 47 3.13 9.33 -6.59
C GLU A 47 3.57 7.85 -6.67
N GLY A 48 2.64 6.93 -6.43
CA GLY A 48 2.86 5.49 -6.59
C GLY A 48 3.13 5.09 -8.03
N LEU A 49 2.35 5.60 -8.99
CA LEU A 49 2.58 5.31 -10.42
C LEU A 49 3.87 5.95 -10.96
N VAL A 50 4.28 7.10 -10.41
CA VAL A 50 5.60 7.69 -10.70
C VAL A 50 6.71 6.77 -10.20
N ASP A 51 6.59 6.19 -8.99
CA ASP A 51 7.55 5.21 -8.48
C ASP A 51 7.57 3.93 -9.32
N ASP A 52 6.41 3.36 -9.63
CA ASP A 52 6.30 2.13 -10.42
C ASP A 52 6.85 2.31 -11.86
N THR A 53 6.76 3.52 -12.42
CA THR A 53 7.13 3.79 -13.82
C THR A 53 8.55 4.33 -13.99
N PHE A 54 9.00 5.20 -13.08
CA PHE A 54 10.27 5.94 -13.20
C PHE A 54 11.23 5.69 -12.03
N ARG A 55 10.76 5.03 -10.96
CA ARG A 55 11.47 4.77 -9.72
C ARG A 55 11.94 6.02 -8.98
N ILE A 56 11.32 6.28 -7.83
CA ILE A 56 11.73 7.34 -6.90
C ILE A 56 12.89 6.83 -6.05
N LYS A 57 14.00 7.58 -6.01
CA LYS A 57 15.18 7.29 -5.19
C LYS A 57 15.55 8.51 -4.37
N CYS A 58 15.55 8.37 -3.04
CA CYS A 58 15.87 9.46 -2.11
C CYS A 58 15.04 10.72 -2.38
N GLY A 59 13.72 10.54 -2.58
CA GLY A 59 12.78 11.62 -2.90
C GLY A 59 12.97 12.24 -4.28
N SER A 60 13.83 11.70 -5.15
CA SER A 60 14.08 12.24 -6.48
C SER A 60 13.71 11.26 -7.58
N VAL A 61 13.35 11.78 -8.74
CA VAL A 61 13.09 11.01 -9.97
C VAL A 61 13.88 11.62 -11.13
N ASP A 62 14.42 10.76 -12.00
CA ASP A 62 15.13 11.18 -13.21
C ASP A 62 14.20 11.01 -14.42
N PHE A 63 13.60 12.11 -14.88
CA PHE A 63 12.70 12.08 -16.04
C PHE A 63 13.50 12.08 -17.33
N GLY A 64 13.33 11.03 -18.13
CA GLY A 64 13.97 10.88 -19.44
C GLY A 64 13.24 11.60 -20.59
N PRO A 65 13.69 11.39 -21.84
CA PRO A 65 13.14 12.02 -23.03
C PRO A 65 11.64 11.83 -23.22
N ASP A 66 11.09 10.68 -22.80
CA ASP A 66 9.65 10.39 -22.85
C ASP A 66 8.79 11.39 -22.06
N VAL A 67 9.39 12.08 -21.10
CA VAL A 67 8.73 13.08 -20.23
C VAL A 67 9.20 14.49 -20.56
N THR A 68 10.50 14.68 -20.80
CA THR A 68 11.07 16.02 -21.02
C THR A 68 10.86 16.52 -22.44
N SER A 69 10.51 15.65 -23.40
CA SER A 69 10.46 15.96 -24.84
C SER A 69 11.78 16.55 -25.36
N SER A 70 12.90 16.17 -24.74
CA SER A 70 14.25 16.62 -25.07
C SER A 70 15.25 15.49 -24.86
N ASP A 71 16.42 15.53 -25.52
CA ASP A 71 17.46 14.51 -25.37
C ASP A 71 18.12 14.48 -23.99
N ARG A 72 17.74 15.40 -23.09
CA ARG A 72 18.30 15.50 -21.73
C ARG A 72 17.32 14.94 -20.72
N SER A 73 17.84 14.13 -19.80
CA SER A 73 17.12 13.78 -18.59
C SER A 73 17.11 14.97 -17.63
N PHE A 74 16.06 15.05 -16.82
CA PHE A 74 15.92 16.07 -15.80
C PHE A 74 15.59 15.46 -14.45
N LYS A 75 16.46 15.68 -13.47
CA LYS A 75 16.27 15.25 -12.10
C LYS A 75 15.36 16.20 -11.35
N VAL A 76 14.29 15.66 -10.78
CA VAL A 76 13.30 16.41 -9.99
C VAL A 76 13.27 15.87 -8.57
N LEU A 77 13.35 16.77 -7.59
CA LEU A 77 13.09 16.45 -6.19
C LEU A 77 11.57 16.54 -5.96
N LEU A 78 10.95 15.42 -5.60
CA LEU A 78 9.52 15.28 -5.34
C LEU A 78 9.25 15.52 -3.85
N ASN A 79 8.77 16.71 -3.51
CA ASN A 79 8.41 17.06 -2.14
C ASN A 79 7.30 18.13 -2.11
N SER A 80 6.87 18.52 -0.90
CA SER A 80 5.79 19.50 -0.72
C SER A 80 6.16 20.96 -1.04
N GLN A 81 7.41 21.26 -1.43
CA GLN A 81 7.77 22.60 -1.93
C GLN A 81 7.30 22.80 -3.37
N ASP A 82 7.14 21.71 -4.13
CA ASP A 82 6.47 21.75 -5.41
C ASP A 82 4.95 21.78 -5.20
N LYS A 83 4.36 22.95 -5.49
CA LYS A 83 2.92 23.18 -5.36
C LYS A 83 2.09 22.32 -6.33
N VAL A 84 2.62 21.98 -7.51
CA VAL A 84 1.94 21.10 -8.46
C VAL A 84 1.90 19.70 -7.88
N PHE A 85 3.06 19.19 -7.47
CA PHE A 85 3.16 17.85 -6.89
C PHE A 85 2.35 17.71 -5.60
N GLY A 86 2.37 18.72 -4.73
CA GLY A 86 1.61 18.73 -3.47
C GLY A 86 0.11 18.51 -3.65
N GLU A 87 -0.46 19.01 -4.76
CA GLU A 87 -1.88 18.87 -5.10
C GLU A 87 -2.22 17.51 -5.73
N ILE A 88 -1.31 16.90 -6.50
CA ILE A 88 -1.64 15.70 -7.29
C ILE A 88 -1.10 14.40 -6.71
N ARG A 89 -0.07 14.43 -5.85
CA ARG A 89 0.69 13.23 -5.42
C ARG A 89 -0.16 12.14 -4.78
N ASN A 90 -1.17 12.54 -4.01
CA ASN A 90 -2.05 11.62 -3.29
C ASN A 90 -3.34 11.32 -4.06
N GLU A 91 -3.53 11.91 -5.23
CA GLU A 91 -4.77 11.79 -5.99
C GLU A 91 -4.80 10.48 -6.77
N HIS A 92 -5.99 9.91 -6.90
CA HIS A 92 -6.20 8.80 -7.81
C HIS A 92 -5.86 9.25 -9.24
N PHE A 93 -5.15 8.40 -9.98
CA PHE A 93 -4.57 8.77 -11.27
C PHE A 93 -5.61 9.26 -12.29
N SER A 94 -6.85 8.72 -12.24
CA SER A 94 -7.96 9.15 -13.10
C SER A 94 -8.27 10.64 -13.01
N ASN A 95 -7.97 11.27 -11.87
CA ASN A 95 -8.28 12.68 -11.62
C ASN A 95 -7.13 13.62 -11.97
N VAL A 96 -5.89 13.09 -11.99
CA VAL A 96 -4.65 13.88 -12.11
C VAL A 96 -4.63 14.74 -13.36
N PHE A 97 -4.99 14.19 -14.52
CA PHE A 97 -4.95 14.95 -15.78
C PHE A 97 -5.90 16.16 -15.75
N SER A 98 -7.07 16.01 -15.13
CA SER A 98 -8.04 17.10 -14.98
C SER A 98 -7.51 18.23 -14.07
N LEU A 99 -6.85 17.86 -12.97
CA LEU A 99 -6.21 18.80 -12.04
C LEU A 99 -5.05 19.54 -12.71
N LEU A 100 -4.17 18.82 -13.43
CA LEU A 100 -3.09 19.41 -14.21
C LEU A 100 -3.59 20.39 -15.27
N SER A 101 -4.67 20.02 -15.98
CA SER A 101 -5.32 20.88 -16.99
C SER A 101 -5.92 22.15 -16.39
N GLN A 102 -6.56 22.04 -15.21
CA GLN A 102 -7.04 23.21 -14.47
C GLN A 102 -5.87 24.10 -14.04
N LYS A 103 -4.80 23.50 -13.53
CA LYS A 103 -3.62 24.23 -13.07
C LYS A 103 -2.89 24.94 -14.21
N ALA A 104 -2.80 24.33 -15.38
CA ALA A 104 -2.27 24.96 -16.60
C ALA A 104 -3.05 26.22 -16.99
N ARG A 105 -4.40 26.16 -16.99
CA ARG A 105 -5.25 27.33 -17.26
C ARG A 105 -5.05 28.44 -16.23
N ASN A 106 -4.99 28.08 -14.94
CA ASN A 106 -4.78 29.05 -13.86
C ASN A 106 -3.42 29.73 -13.98
N LEU A 107 -2.36 28.97 -14.27
CA LEU A 107 -1.02 29.50 -14.41
C LEU A 107 -0.89 30.41 -15.63
N GLN A 108 -1.51 30.03 -16.75
CA GLN A 108 -1.57 30.86 -17.95
C GLN A 108 -2.28 32.20 -17.67
N ALA A 109 -3.41 32.17 -16.95
CA ALA A 109 -4.11 33.38 -16.55
C ALA A 109 -3.25 34.31 -15.68
N GLN A 110 -2.40 33.76 -14.79
CA GLN A 110 -1.46 34.57 -14.00
C GLN A 110 -0.38 35.22 -14.88
N TYR A 111 0.13 34.51 -15.89
CA TYR A 111 1.05 35.09 -16.87
C TYR A 111 0.41 36.21 -17.68
N ASP A 112 -0.85 36.06 -18.08
CA ASP A 112 -1.53 37.06 -18.91
C ASP A 112 -1.87 38.35 -18.17
N ARG A 113 -1.90 38.36 -16.82
CA ARG A 113 -2.02 39.58 -16.01
C ARG A 113 -0.92 40.61 -16.30
N ARG A 114 0.25 40.17 -16.80
CA ARG A 114 1.35 41.06 -17.18
C ARG A 114 0.97 42.07 -18.28
N ARG A 115 -0.05 41.77 -19.10
CA ARG A 115 -0.43 42.56 -20.28
C ARG A 115 -1.15 43.88 -19.94
N GLY A 116 -1.42 44.17 -18.66
CA GLY A 116 -2.10 45.39 -18.22
C GLY A 116 -1.50 46.04 -16.97
N MET A 117 -0.25 45.70 -16.62
CA MET A 117 0.43 46.25 -15.44
C MET A 117 1.07 47.60 -15.74
N ASP A 118 1.02 48.53 -14.78
CA ASP A 118 1.85 49.74 -14.81
C ASP A 118 3.34 49.42 -14.54
N ILE A 119 4.22 50.42 -14.67
CA ILE A 119 5.68 50.22 -14.52
C ILE A 119 6.06 49.74 -13.10
N LYS A 120 5.37 50.23 -12.06
CA LYS A 120 5.66 49.87 -10.67
C LYS A 120 5.20 48.43 -10.38
N GLN A 121 4.01 48.08 -10.86
CA GLN A 121 3.46 46.73 -10.79
C GLN A 121 4.32 45.74 -11.59
N MET A 122 4.77 46.11 -12.78
CA MET A 122 5.68 45.28 -13.60
C MET A 122 7.00 45.03 -12.89
N LYS A 123 7.59 46.07 -12.26
CA LYS A 123 8.82 45.90 -11.47
C LYS A 123 8.62 44.92 -10.31
N ASN A 124 7.49 45.02 -9.59
CA ASN A 124 7.17 44.11 -8.50
C ASN A 124 6.96 42.67 -9.01
N PHE A 125 6.19 42.50 -10.09
CA PHE A 125 5.94 41.19 -10.70
C PHE A 125 7.23 40.50 -11.14
N VAL A 126 8.11 41.21 -11.84
CA VAL A 126 9.39 40.65 -12.31
C VAL A 126 10.31 40.27 -11.14
N SER A 127 10.34 41.10 -10.09
CA SER A 127 11.25 40.90 -8.96
C SER A 127 10.76 39.87 -7.94
N GLN A 128 9.44 39.73 -7.74
CA GLN A 128 8.88 38.92 -6.67
C GLN A 128 8.15 37.66 -7.16
N GLU A 129 7.49 37.70 -8.31
CA GLU A 129 6.55 36.64 -8.73
C GLU A 129 7.08 35.79 -9.89
N LEU A 130 7.70 36.42 -10.89
CA LEU A 130 8.06 35.77 -12.16
C LEU A 130 8.94 34.53 -11.99
N LYS A 131 9.89 34.55 -11.06
CA LYS A 131 10.77 33.40 -10.80
C LYS A 131 9.98 32.18 -10.32
N GLY A 132 9.03 32.39 -9.39
CA GLY A 132 8.15 31.34 -8.89
C GLY A 132 7.24 30.79 -9.98
N LEU A 133 6.61 31.68 -10.76
CA LEU A 133 5.74 31.28 -11.89
C LEU A 133 6.51 30.48 -12.96
N LYS A 134 7.77 30.82 -13.25
CA LYS A 134 8.61 30.07 -14.21
C LYS A 134 8.93 28.67 -13.69
N GLN A 135 9.25 28.55 -12.41
CA GLN A 135 9.52 27.26 -11.77
C GLN A 135 8.26 26.39 -11.78
N GLU A 136 7.12 26.94 -11.38
CA GLU A 136 5.85 26.21 -11.36
C GLU A 136 5.42 25.77 -12.77
N HIS A 137 5.62 26.61 -13.79
CA HIS A 137 5.36 26.22 -15.19
C HIS A 137 6.22 25.05 -15.63
N ARG A 138 7.52 25.06 -15.29
CA ARG A 138 8.43 23.98 -15.63
C ARG A 138 8.03 22.66 -14.98
N LEU A 139 7.74 22.68 -13.68
CA LEU A 139 7.34 21.50 -12.92
C LEU A 139 5.99 20.96 -13.42
N LEU A 140 5.04 21.85 -13.72
CA LEU A 140 3.78 21.48 -14.35
C LEU A 140 3.99 20.76 -15.69
N SER A 141 4.85 21.29 -16.57
CA SER A 141 5.16 20.63 -17.86
C SER A 141 5.77 19.23 -17.66
N LEU A 142 6.65 19.07 -16.67
CA LEU A 142 7.23 17.76 -16.35
C LEU A 142 6.18 16.77 -15.83
N HIS A 143 5.28 17.23 -14.95
CA HIS A 143 4.20 16.38 -14.44
C HIS A 143 3.18 15.98 -15.52
N ILE A 144 2.90 16.87 -16.48
CA ILE A 144 2.09 16.55 -17.67
C ILE A 144 2.79 15.47 -18.51
N GLY A 145 4.08 15.66 -18.83
CA GLY A 145 4.83 14.65 -19.59
C GLY A 145 4.92 13.30 -18.86
N ALA A 146 5.09 13.32 -17.53
CA ALA A 146 5.07 12.10 -16.72
C ALA A 146 3.70 11.42 -16.77
N CYS A 147 2.61 12.18 -16.67
CA CYS A 147 1.24 11.67 -16.79
C CYS A 147 1.01 11.01 -18.16
N GLU A 148 1.43 11.66 -19.25
CA GLU A 148 1.31 11.12 -20.60
C GLU A 148 2.12 9.83 -20.79
N SER A 149 3.35 9.79 -20.27
CA SER A 149 4.22 8.61 -20.33
C SER A 149 3.67 7.45 -19.50
N ILE A 150 3.15 7.71 -18.29
CA ILE A 150 2.44 6.73 -17.46
C ILE A 150 1.21 6.20 -18.21
N MET A 151 0.38 7.08 -18.78
CA MET A 151 -0.78 6.66 -19.57
C MET A 151 -0.36 5.73 -20.71
N LYS A 152 0.64 6.10 -21.52
CA LYS A 152 1.12 5.24 -22.62
C LYS A 152 1.56 3.84 -22.16
N LYS A 153 2.17 3.74 -20.97
CA LYS A 153 2.65 2.45 -20.42
C LYS A 153 1.55 1.66 -19.71
N LYS A 154 0.63 2.34 -19.03
CA LYS A 154 -0.35 1.75 -18.09
C LYS A 154 -1.81 1.83 -18.59
N THR A 155 -2.10 2.35 -19.77
CA THR A 155 -3.43 2.21 -20.42
C THR A 155 -3.47 1.07 -21.45
N ARG A 156 -2.42 0.25 -21.52
CA ARG A 156 -2.46 -1.00 -22.30
C ARG A 156 -3.51 -1.92 -21.68
N GLN A 157 -4.22 -2.65 -22.54
CA GLN A 157 -5.18 -3.69 -22.12
C GLN A 157 -4.58 -4.61 -21.05
N ASP A 158 -3.30 -4.94 -21.19
CA ASP A 158 -2.51 -5.73 -20.22
C ASP A 158 -2.59 -5.20 -18.77
N PHE A 159 -2.54 -3.87 -18.54
CA PHE A 159 -2.58 -3.30 -17.18
C PHE A 159 -4.00 -3.31 -16.60
N GLN A 160 -5.02 -3.10 -17.44
CA GLN A 160 -6.40 -3.17 -17.00
C GLN A 160 -6.78 -4.62 -16.62
N GLU A 161 -6.31 -5.59 -17.39
CA GLU A 161 -6.49 -7.01 -17.08
C GLU A 161 -5.70 -7.41 -15.82
N LEU A 162 -4.49 -6.89 -15.62
CA LEU A 162 -3.75 -7.07 -14.37
C LEU A 162 -4.54 -6.55 -13.15
N LEU A 163 -5.02 -5.31 -13.19
CA LEU A 163 -5.82 -4.73 -12.10
C LEU A 163 -7.10 -5.53 -11.85
N LYS A 164 -7.78 -5.96 -12.92
CA LYS A 164 -8.97 -6.80 -12.80
C LYS A 164 -8.66 -8.11 -12.07
N THR A 165 -7.56 -8.76 -12.42
CA THR A 165 -7.13 -10.00 -11.77
C THR A 165 -6.73 -9.75 -10.31
N GLU A 166 -5.98 -8.69 -10.02
CA GLU A 166 -5.64 -8.30 -8.64
C GLU A 166 -6.91 -8.10 -7.80
N HIS A 167 -7.90 -7.37 -8.32
CA HIS A 167 -9.18 -7.13 -7.62
C HIS A 167 -9.96 -8.44 -7.42
N ALA A 168 -10.04 -9.31 -8.42
CA ALA A 168 -10.71 -10.60 -8.30
C ALA A 168 -10.09 -11.48 -7.19
N LEU A 169 -8.75 -11.48 -7.10
CA LEU A 169 -8.02 -12.19 -6.03
C LEU A 169 -8.31 -11.61 -4.64
N LEU A 170 -8.36 -10.28 -4.52
CA LEU A 170 -8.67 -9.59 -3.26
C LEU A 170 -10.10 -9.88 -2.78
N GLU A 171 -11.05 -9.95 -3.71
CA GLU A 171 -12.45 -10.32 -3.44
C GLU A 171 -12.64 -11.83 -3.22
N GLY A 172 -11.70 -12.64 -3.72
CA GLY A 172 -11.74 -14.09 -3.62
C GLY A 172 -12.64 -14.76 -4.68
N PHE A 173 -12.83 -14.11 -5.82
CA PHE A 173 -13.59 -14.60 -6.98
C PHE A 173 -12.66 -15.02 -8.13
N ASP A 174 -13.20 -15.73 -9.12
CA ASP A 174 -12.54 -16.04 -10.40
C ASP A 174 -11.10 -16.57 -10.26
N ILE A 175 -10.87 -17.46 -9.27
CA ILE A 175 -9.53 -17.95 -8.93
C ILE A 175 -8.92 -18.76 -10.08
N ARG A 176 -9.73 -19.50 -10.84
CA ARG A 176 -9.22 -20.29 -11.97
C ARG A 176 -8.83 -19.40 -13.14
N GLU A 177 -9.65 -18.40 -13.43
CA GLU A 177 -9.39 -17.37 -14.42
C GLU A 177 -8.14 -16.57 -14.04
N SER A 178 -7.97 -16.28 -12.75
CA SER A 178 -6.77 -15.63 -12.23
C SER A 178 -5.52 -16.49 -12.41
N ILE A 179 -5.60 -17.81 -12.17
CA ILE A 179 -4.51 -18.74 -12.47
C ILE A 179 -4.20 -18.73 -13.97
N SER A 180 -5.20 -18.84 -14.84
CA SER A 180 -5.00 -18.80 -16.29
C SER A 180 -4.39 -17.49 -16.78
N PHE A 181 -4.77 -16.35 -16.19
CA PHE A 181 -4.13 -15.07 -16.46
C PHE A 181 -2.64 -15.08 -16.07
N ILE A 182 -2.31 -15.66 -14.90
CA ILE A 182 -0.91 -15.77 -14.45
C ILE A 182 -0.11 -16.68 -15.38
N GLU A 183 -0.68 -17.82 -15.82
CA GLU A 183 -0.06 -18.71 -16.81
C GLU A 183 0.23 -17.96 -18.11
N GLU A 184 -0.76 -17.24 -18.66
CA GLU A 184 -0.56 -16.43 -19.86
C GLU A 184 0.52 -15.34 -19.66
N HIS A 185 0.53 -14.68 -18.50
CA HIS A 185 1.51 -13.65 -18.17
C HIS A 185 2.95 -14.20 -18.12
N ILE A 186 3.11 -15.44 -17.64
CA ILE A 186 4.39 -16.18 -17.63
C ILE A 186 4.77 -16.61 -19.05
N ASP A 187 3.84 -17.18 -19.82
CA ASP A 187 4.05 -17.68 -21.17
C ASP A 187 4.42 -16.56 -22.16
N ARG A 188 3.81 -15.38 -21.99
CA ARG A 188 4.14 -14.17 -22.75
C ARG A 188 5.45 -13.51 -22.32
N GLN A 189 6.10 -14.03 -21.28
CA GLN A 189 7.37 -13.54 -20.73
C GLN A 189 7.35 -12.03 -20.40
N VAL A 190 6.28 -11.51 -19.78
CA VAL A 190 6.12 -10.06 -19.53
C VAL A 190 7.28 -9.47 -18.72
N THR A 191 7.27 -9.58 -17.39
CA THR A 191 8.46 -9.35 -16.58
C THR A 191 8.48 -10.34 -15.42
N PRO A 192 9.65 -10.87 -15.01
CA PRO A 192 9.71 -11.86 -13.94
C PRO A 192 9.12 -11.35 -12.61
N ILE A 193 9.30 -10.07 -12.30
CA ILE A 193 8.86 -9.45 -11.04
C ILE A 193 7.34 -9.28 -11.02
N GLU A 194 6.72 -8.80 -12.11
CA GLU A 194 5.26 -8.64 -12.17
C GLU A 194 4.57 -10.00 -12.05
N SER A 195 5.06 -11.03 -12.77
CA SER A 195 4.56 -12.41 -12.65
C SER A 195 4.68 -12.96 -11.23
N LEU A 196 5.80 -12.69 -10.53
CA LEU A 196 5.96 -13.13 -9.12
C LEU A 196 5.02 -12.40 -8.18
N ARG A 197 4.78 -11.10 -8.38
CA ARG A 197 3.89 -10.31 -7.52
C ARG A 197 2.48 -10.88 -7.52
N ILE A 198 1.91 -11.11 -8.71
CA ILE A 198 0.56 -11.66 -8.81
C ILE A 198 0.48 -13.12 -8.35
N LEU A 199 1.55 -13.91 -8.55
CA LEU A 199 1.64 -15.28 -8.03
C LEU A 199 1.67 -15.31 -6.50
N CYS A 200 2.41 -14.39 -5.87
CA CYS A 200 2.42 -14.23 -4.41
C CYS A 200 1.08 -13.70 -3.91
N LEU A 201 0.44 -12.76 -4.63
CA LEU A 201 -0.88 -12.25 -4.28
C LEU A 201 -1.89 -13.41 -4.24
N LEU A 202 -1.96 -14.22 -5.30
CA LEU A 202 -2.80 -15.43 -5.34
C LEU A 202 -2.51 -16.36 -4.15
N SER A 203 -1.23 -16.63 -3.86
CA SER A 203 -0.86 -17.49 -2.73
C SER A 203 -1.35 -16.92 -1.41
N ILE A 204 -1.17 -15.62 -1.14
CA ILE A 204 -1.59 -15.02 0.14
C ILE A 204 -3.12 -14.95 0.23
N THR A 205 -3.79 -14.56 -0.85
CA THR A 205 -5.25 -14.45 -0.89
C THR A 205 -5.95 -15.80 -0.87
N GLU A 206 -5.25 -16.92 -1.09
CA GLU A 206 -5.76 -18.29 -1.03
C GLU A 206 -5.16 -19.15 0.10
N ASN A 207 -4.35 -18.58 1.01
CA ASN A 207 -3.65 -19.32 2.07
C ASN A 207 -2.75 -20.46 1.52
N GLY A 208 -2.03 -20.16 0.45
CA GLY A 208 -1.19 -21.09 -0.30
C GLY A 208 -1.89 -21.61 -1.56
N LEU A 209 -1.10 -22.17 -2.47
CA LEU A 209 -1.59 -22.78 -3.70
C LEU A 209 -1.78 -24.29 -3.53
N SER A 210 -2.70 -24.88 -4.29
CA SER A 210 -2.81 -26.35 -4.32
C SER A 210 -1.48 -26.97 -4.76
N PRO A 211 -1.10 -28.18 -4.30
CA PRO A 211 0.16 -28.81 -4.71
C PRO A 211 0.30 -29.00 -6.22
N LYS A 212 -0.84 -29.14 -6.93
CA LYS A 212 -0.89 -29.23 -8.38
C LYS A 212 -0.56 -27.89 -9.03
N ASP A 213 -1.25 -26.83 -8.62
CA ASP A 213 -1.11 -25.51 -9.23
C ASP A 213 0.25 -24.91 -8.88
N TYR A 214 0.71 -25.07 -7.65
CA TYR A 214 2.06 -24.64 -7.23
C TYR A 214 3.14 -25.28 -8.11
N ARG A 215 3.07 -26.61 -8.33
CA ARG A 215 4.04 -27.32 -9.16
C ARG A 215 3.98 -26.83 -10.61
N SER A 216 2.78 -26.68 -11.18
CA SER A 216 2.57 -26.24 -12.56
C SER A 216 3.12 -24.83 -12.77
N LEU A 217 2.69 -23.86 -11.96
CA LEU A 217 3.10 -22.46 -12.04
C LEU A 217 4.60 -22.29 -11.79
N LYS A 218 5.17 -23.02 -10.81
CA LYS A 218 6.62 -23.03 -10.59
C LYS A 218 7.38 -23.58 -11.80
N THR A 219 6.92 -24.68 -12.39
CA THR A 219 7.58 -25.27 -13.56
C THR A 219 7.53 -24.32 -14.75
N GLN A 220 6.37 -23.74 -15.06
CA GLN A 220 6.20 -22.76 -16.13
C GLN A 220 7.10 -21.55 -15.90
N TYR A 221 7.11 -20.98 -14.68
CA TYR A 221 7.94 -19.84 -14.34
C TYR A 221 9.44 -20.10 -14.55
N LEU A 222 9.95 -21.23 -14.06
CA LEU A 222 11.37 -21.60 -14.21
C LEU A 222 11.75 -21.86 -15.66
N GLN A 223 10.84 -22.40 -16.46
CA GLN A 223 11.07 -22.62 -17.89
C GLN A 223 11.06 -21.30 -18.68
N SER A 224 10.20 -20.35 -18.30
CA SER A 224 10.08 -19.06 -18.98
C SER A 224 11.15 -18.05 -18.59
N TYR A 225 11.57 -18.02 -17.32
CA TYR A 225 12.48 -16.98 -16.79
C TYR A 225 13.84 -17.50 -16.32
N GLY A 226 14.01 -18.81 -16.16
CA GLY A 226 15.30 -19.42 -15.86
C GLY A 226 15.35 -20.22 -14.54
N PRO A 227 16.18 -21.28 -14.46
CA PRO A 227 16.29 -22.16 -13.29
C PRO A 227 16.88 -21.48 -12.05
N GLU A 228 17.58 -20.36 -12.18
CA GLU A 228 18.12 -19.56 -11.08
C GLU A 228 17.03 -19.10 -10.10
N HIS A 229 15.80 -18.93 -10.59
CA HIS A 229 14.64 -18.56 -9.78
C HIS A 229 14.20 -19.69 -8.85
N LEU A 230 14.82 -20.87 -8.88
CA LEU A 230 14.61 -21.91 -7.86
C LEU A 230 14.94 -21.39 -6.46
N LEU A 231 16.00 -20.58 -6.33
CA LEU A 231 16.37 -19.92 -5.07
C LEU A 231 15.34 -18.84 -4.70
N THR A 232 14.83 -18.10 -5.69
CA THR A 232 13.76 -17.11 -5.48
C THR A 232 12.50 -17.77 -4.91
N PHE A 233 12.04 -18.89 -5.50
CA PHE A 233 10.90 -19.65 -4.98
C PHE A 233 11.15 -20.21 -3.58
N HIS A 234 12.37 -20.68 -3.30
CA HIS A 234 12.75 -21.13 -1.97
C HIS A 234 12.61 -20.01 -0.95
N ASN A 235 13.16 -18.83 -1.24
CA ASN A 235 13.07 -17.67 -0.36
C ASN A 235 11.63 -17.18 -0.15
N LEU A 236 10.82 -17.10 -1.22
CA LEU A 236 9.42 -16.70 -1.13
C LEU A 236 8.58 -17.70 -0.32
N LYS A 237 8.87 -18.99 -0.41
CA LYS A 237 8.24 -20.03 0.43
C LYS A 237 8.63 -19.87 1.89
N HIS A 238 9.91 -19.59 2.17
CA HIS A 238 10.40 -19.34 3.53
C HIS A 238 9.79 -18.08 4.15
N LEU A 239 9.55 -17.04 3.35
CA LEU A 239 8.87 -15.80 3.77
C LEU A 239 7.34 -15.94 3.89
N GLY A 240 6.77 -17.10 3.53
CA GLY A 240 5.32 -17.31 3.54
C GLY A 240 4.55 -16.64 2.38
N LEU A 241 5.25 -15.95 1.47
CA LEU A 241 4.65 -15.21 0.35
C LEU A 241 4.14 -16.13 -0.77
N LEU A 242 4.80 -17.26 -1.00
CA LEU A 242 4.44 -18.22 -2.04
C LEU A 242 4.56 -19.65 -1.50
N THR A 243 3.45 -20.21 -1.06
CA THR A 243 3.42 -21.48 -0.30
C THR A 243 2.54 -22.53 -0.96
N GLU A 244 2.79 -23.78 -0.61
CA GLU A 244 1.91 -24.91 -0.93
C GLU A 244 0.93 -25.11 0.21
N GLN A 245 -0.35 -25.29 -0.11
CA GLN A 245 -1.35 -25.69 0.87
C GLN A 245 -0.97 -27.02 1.50
N VAL A 246 -0.99 -27.05 2.83
CA VAL A 246 -0.78 -28.28 3.59
C VAL A 246 -2.02 -29.17 3.40
N SER A 247 -1.84 -30.41 2.93
CA SER A 247 -2.99 -31.31 2.71
C SER A 247 -3.77 -31.55 4.01
N GLY A 248 -5.09 -31.72 3.91
CA GLY A 248 -5.94 -32.05 5.05
C GLY A 248 -5.52 -33.35 5.76
N GLU A 249 -4.92 -34.31 5.05
CA GLU A 249 -4.33 -35.53 5.63
C GLU A 249 -3.10 -35.23 6.50
N THR A 250 -2.28 -34.25 6.11
CA THR A 250 -1.11 -33.83 6.89
C THR A 250 -1.56 -33.10 8.15
N LEU A 251 -2.62 -32.27 8.06
CA LEU A 251 -3.24 -31.61 9.21
C LEU A 251 -3.87 -32.63 10.17
N ALA A 252 -4.60 -33.63 9.66
CA ALA A 252 -5.18 -34.70 10.46
C ALA A 252 -4.11 -35.63 11.09
N ALA A 253 -3.01 -35.91 10.40
CA ALA A 253 -1.89 -36.67 10.95
C ALA A 253 -1.14 -35.89 12.05
N MET A 254 -1.03 -34.56 11.90
CA MET A 254 -0.42 -33.68 12.90
C MET A 254 -1.33 -33.49 14.11
N GLU A 255 -2.64 -33.31 13.90
CA GLU A 255 -3.67 -33.33 14.93
C GLU A 255 -3.64 -34.65 15.71
N ASN A 256 -3.62 -35.80 15.03
CA ASN A 256 -3.55 -37.11 15.70
C ASN A 256 -2.25 -37.33 16.50
N LYS A 257 -1.12 -36.73 16.09
CA LYS A 257 0.14 -36.76 16.86
C LYS A 257 0.10 -35.84 18.08
N VAL A 258 -0.44 -34.63 17.92
CA VAL A 258 -0.49 -33.61 18.98
C VAL A 258 -1.58 -33.94 20.01
N SER A 259 -2.76 -34.39 19.57
CA SER A 259 -3.86 -34.83 20.44
C SER A 259 -3.50 -36.07 21.27
N LYS A 260 -2.56 -36.91 20.83
CA LYS A 260 -2.00 -38.02 21.63
C LYS A 260 -1.08 -37.57 22.76
N LEU A 261 -0.58 -36.34 22.73
CA LEU A 261 0.38 -35.80 23.69
C LEU A 261 -0.27 -34.89 24.74
N VAL A 262 -1.59 -34.65 24.65
CA VAL A 262 -2.30 -33.64 25.43
C VAL A 262 -3.57 -34.23 26.04
N THR A 263 -3.94 -33.79 27.24
CA THR A 263 -5.16 -34.23 27.94
C THR A 263 -6.45 -33.88 27.19
N ASP A 264 -7.48 -34.71 27.31
CA ASP A 264 -8.75 -34.64 26.54
C ASP A 264 -9.39 -33.24 26.42
N LYS A 265 -9.41 -32.44 27.51
CA LYS A 265 -9.98 -31.07 27.50
C LYS A 265 -9.19 -30.06 26.66
N ALA A 266 -7.89 -30.27 26.51
CA ALA A 266 -7.03 -29.43 25.68
C ALA A 266 -6.93 -29.98 24.25
N ALA A 267 -7.15 -31.29 24.05
CA ALA A 267 -7.29 -31.91 22.74
C ALA A 267 -8.54 -31.40 21.99
N GLU A 268 -9.69 -31.22 22.66
CA GLU A 268 -10.89 -30.60 22.03
C GLU A 268 -10.62 -29.17 21.54
N LYS A 269 -9.99 -28.32 22.37
CA LYS A 269 -9.63 -26.95 21.99
C LYS A 269 -8.60 -26.90 20.86
N LEU A 270 -7.67 -27.85 20.83
CA LEU A 270 -6.69 -27.99 19.76
C LEU A 270 -7.34 -28.47 18.46
N SER A 271 -8.28 -29.42 18.53
CA SER A 271 -9.04 -29.89 17.37
C SER A 271 -9.88 -28.78 16.74
N ASP A 272 -10.53 -27.95 17.55
CA ASP A 272 -11.23 -26.74 17.08
C ASP A 272 -10.25 -25.70 16.46
N ALA A 273 -9.05 -25.55 17.03
CA ALA A 273 -8.01 -24.68 16.48
C ALA A 273 -7.47 -25.20 15.14
N PHE A 274 -7.20 -26.51 15.02
CA PHE A 274 -6.74 -27.16 13.79
C PHE A 274 -7.82 -27.15 12.70
N SER A 275 -9.07 -27.39 13.06
CA SER A 275 -10.23 -27.30 12.17
C SER A 275 -10.49 -25.86 11.69
N SER A 276 -10.23 -24.87 12.56
CA SER A 276 -10.24 -23.45 12.19
C SER A 276 -9.08 -23.05 11.27
N LEU A 277 -7.87 -23.61 11.50
CA LEU A 277 -6.70 -23.45 10.62
C LEU A 277 -6.91 -24.08 9.24
N ALA A 278 -7.61 -25.22 9.17
CA ALA A 278 -7.85 -25.97 7.94
C ALA A 278 -8.93 -25.35 7.03
N ARG A 279 -9.80 -24.47 7.57
CA ARG A 279 -10.99 -23.97 6.83
C ARG A 279 -11.06 -22.46 6.64
N LYS A 280 -10.22 -21.64 7.29
CA LYS A 280 -10.31 -20.19 7.17
C LYS A 280 -9.09 -19.62 6.49
N ASN A 281 -9.34 -19.06 5.32
CA ASN A 281 -8.45 -18.15 4.65
C ASN A 281 -8.23 -16.90 5.54
N ASN A 282 -6.99 -16.69 6.01
CA ASN A 282 -6.70 -15.66 7.02
C ASN A 282 -6.98 -14.27 6.45
N PHE A 283 -6.50 -14.01 5.23
CA PHE A 283 -6.75 -12.75 4.54
C PHE A 283 -8.25 -12.50 4.37
N ARG A 284 -9.03 -13.46 3.85
CA ARG A 284 -10.48 -13.29 3.67
C ARG A 284 -11.21 -13.06 4.99
N ALA A 285 -10.81 -13.75 6.06
CA ALA A 285 -11.41 -13.59 7.39
C ALA A 285 -11.12 -12.19 7.98
N ILE A 286 -9.87 -11.72 7.88
CA ILE A 286 -9.48 -10.37 8.29
C ILE A 286 -10.20 -9.32 7.44
N SER A 287 -10.22 -9.54 6.11
CA SER A 287 -10.88 -8.68 5.13
C SER A 287 -12.35 -8.46 5.46
N LYS A 288 -13.10 -9.52 5.73
CA LYS A 288 -14.51 -9.43 6.14
C LYS A 288 -14.69 -8.70 7.47
N LYS A 289 -13.80 -8.90 8.44
CA LYS A 289 -13.91 -8.32 9.78
C LYS A 289 -13.60 -6.83 9.82
N LEU A 290 -12.61 -6.42 9.04
CA LEU A 290 -12.19 -5.02 8.96
C LEU A 290 -12.88 -4.26 7.82
N GLY A 291 -13.64 -4.95 6.96
CA GLY A 291 -14.24 -4.33 5.78
C GLY A 291 -13.18 -3.82 4.81
N LEU A 292 -12.16 -4.63 4.53
CA LEU A 292 -11.07 -4.24 3.63
C LEU A 292 -11.51 -4.16 2.17
N ILE A 293 -12.56 -4.88 1.79
CA ILE A 293 -13.18 -4.80 0.47
C ILE A 293 -14.46 -4.00 0.64
N PRO A 294 -14.52 -2.75 0.15
CA PRO A 294 -15.73 -1.94 0.19
C PRO A 294 -16.87 -2.63 -0.57
N HIS A 295 -17.97 -2.92 0.12
CA HIS A 295 -19.17 -3.48 -0.50
C HIS A 295 -20.16 -2.35 -0.80
N GLY A 296 -20.02 -1.71 -1.96
CA GLY A 296 -20.99 -0.75 -2.47
C GLY A 296 -21.91 -1.39 -3.51
N ASN A 297 -23.23 -1.18 -3.40
CA ASN A 297 -24.20 -1.60 -4.42
C ASN A 297 -24.13 -0.76 -5.73
N GLY A 298 -23.06 0.01 -5.94
CA GLY A 298 -22.89 0.91 -7.08
C GLY A 298 -21.40 1.17 -7.37
N GLU A 299 -21.12 1.76 -8.54
CA GLU A 299 -19.75 2.09 -8.96
C GLU A 299 -19.08 3.02 -7.94
N TYR A 300 -17.83 2.68 -7.59
CA TYR A 300 -17.00 3.50 -6.71
C TYR A 300 -16.61 4.80 -7.42
N ASP A 301 -17.08 5.94 -6.93
CA ASP A 301 -16.78 7.23 -7.55
C ASP A 301 -15.37 7.71 -7.17
N LEU A 302 -14.42 7.47 -8.07
CA LEU A 302 -13.02 7.86 -7.90
C LEU A 302 -12.80 9.38 -7.90
N LYS A 303 -13.78 10.20 -8.28
CA LYS A 303 -13.68 11.67 -8.21
C LYS A 303 -13.88 12.19 -6.80
N VAL A 304 -14.55 11.42 -5.94
CA VAL A 304 -14.82 11.78 -4.55
C VAL A 304 -14.34 10.64 -3.66
N SER A 305 -13.11 10.73 -3.17
CA SER A 305 -12.54 9.76 -2.24
C SER A 305 -13.36 9.74 -0.94
N ARG A 306 -14.04 8.62 -0.68
CA ARG A 306 -14.91 8.44 0.51
C ARG A 306 -14.20 7.76 1.67
N ASP A 307 -13.23 6.93 1.36
CA ASP A 307 -12.46 6.13 2.28
C ASP A 307 -11.06 5.92 1.72
N MET A 308 -10.19 5.26 2.49
CA MET A 308 -8.83 4.93 2.07
C MET A 308 -8.76 3.95 0.88
N ALA A 309 -9.87 3.32 0.45
CA ALA A 309 -9.84 2.35 -0.65
C ALA A 309 -9.58 2.99 -2.00
N TYR A 310 -9.73 4.31 -2.12
CA TYR A 310 -9.46 5.05 -3.34
C TYR A 310 -8.03 4.83 -3.87
N VAL A 311 -7.07 4.51 -2.98
CA VAL A 311 -5.67 4.25 -3.35
C VAL A 311 -5.48 2.94 -4.13
N PHE A 312 -6.52 2.09 -4.18
CA PHE A 312 -6.64 0.87 -4.97
C PHE A 312 -7.99 0.82 -5.70
N SER A 313 -8.42 1.95 -6.26
CA SER A 313 -9.64 2.06 -7.08
C SER A 313 -10.94 1.60 -6.40
N GLY A 314 -11.00 1.61 -5.06
CA GLY A 314 -12.16 1.12 -4.31
C GLY A 314 -12.21 -0.40 -4.13
N ALA A 315 -11.25 -1.16 -4.67
CA ALA A 315 -11.21 -2.61 -4.52
C ALA A 315 -10.69 -3.05 -3.16
N TYR A 316 -9.81 -2.26 -2.53
CA TYR A 316 -9.13 -2.66 -1.31
C TYR A 316 -8.68 -1.47 -0.46
N VAL A 317 -8.88 -1.57 0.85
CA VAL A 317 -8.28 -0.69 1.86
C VAL A 317 -7.00 -1.36 2.39
N PRO A 318 -5.83 -0.69 2.35
CA PRO A 318 -4.60 -1.24 2.93
C PRO A 318 -4.82 -1.72 4.37
N LEU A 319 -4.53 -3.00 4.63
CA LEU A 319 -4.75 -3.62 5.94
C LEU A 319 -3.99 -2.88 7.03
N SER A 320 -2.73 -2.53 6.79
CA SER A 320 -1.90 -1.75 7.70
C SER A 320 -2.57 -0.42 8.11
N CYS A 321 -3.15 0.29 7.14
CA CYS A 321 -3.84 1.56 7.35
C CYS A 321 -5.18 1.37 8.07
N LYS A 322 -5.94 0.32 7.71
CA LYS A 322 -7.23 0.01 8.34
C LYS A 322 -7.08 -0.38 9.81
N ILE A 323 -6.04 -1.13 10.16
CA ILE A 323 -5.72 -1.46 11.57
C ILE A 323 -5.52 -0.18 12.37
N MET A 324 -4.70 0.75 11.87
CA MET A 324 -4.46 2.03 12.54
C MET A 324 -5.74 2.83 12.73
N GLU A 325 -6.57 2.96 11.67
CA GLU A 325 -7.87 3.60 11.77
C GLU A 325 -8.74 2.97 12.87
N GLN A 326 -8.91 1.64 12.86
CA GLN A 326 -9.76 0.93 13.80
C GLN A 326 -9.28 1.05 15.25
N VAL A 327 -7.97 0.95 15.49
CA VAL A 327 -7.39 1.12 16.84
C VAL A 327 -7.62 2.55 17.33
N LEU A 328 -7.47 3.55 16.45
CA LEU A 328 -7.72 4.94 16.80
C LEU A 328 -9.22 5.24 17.05
N GLU A 329 -10.14 4.65 16.27
CA GLU A 329 -11.60 4.79 16.49
C GLU A 329 -12.04 4.18 17.82
N ARG A 330 -11.58 2.95 18.08
CA ARG A 330 -11.96 2.16 19.26
C ARG A 330 -11.17 2.52 20.51
N ARG A 331 -10.18 3.39 20.36
CA ARG A 331 -9.23 3.80 21.39
C ARG A 331 -8.42 2.64 21.98
N GLY A 332 -8.22 1.57 21.21
CA GLY A 332 -7.51 0.37 21.63
C GLY A 332 -7.86 -0.84 20.76
N TRP A 333 -7.47 -2.02 21.22
CA TRP A 333 -7.69 -3.30 20.53
C TRP A 333 -9.01 -3.99 20.88
N LEU A 334 -9.86 -3.36 21.69
CA LEU A 334 -11.12 -3.93 22.12
C LEU A 334 -12.02 -4.23 20.90
N GLY A 335 -12.46 -5.48 20.78
CA GLY A 335 -13.23 -5.98 19.64
C GLY A 335 -12.42 -6.27 18.37
N LEU A 336 -11.09 -6.26 18.44
CA LEU A 336 -10.15 -6.65 17.38
C LEU A 336 -9.35 -7.91 17.72
N GLU A 337 -9.71 -8.64 18.78
CA GLU A 337 -8.96 -9.78 19.32
C GLU A 337 -8.83 -10.92 18.30
N GLU A 338 -9.89 -11.18 17.53
CA GLU A 338 -9.82 -12.21 16.50
C GLU A 338 -8.95 -11.78 15.31
N VAL A 339 -8.92 -10.49 14.99
CA VAL A 339 -8.02 -9.94 13.94
C VAL A 339 -6.58 -10.09 14.40
N ALA A 340 -6.27 -9.69 15.64
CA ALA A 340 -4.96 -9.85 16.24
C ALA A 340 -4.50 -11.32 16.21
N ARG A 341 -5.38 -12.26 16.55
CA ARG A 341 -5.10 -13.70 16.48
C ARG A 341 -4.82 -14.18 15.06
N LEU A 342 -5.59 -13.72 14.06
CA LEU A 342 -5.41 -14.11 12.66
C LEU A 342 -4.12 -13.55 12.04
N LEU A 343 -3.62 -12.43 12.56
CA LEU A 343 -2.33 -11.84 12.19
C LEU A 343 -1.14 -12.50 12.92
N GLY A 344 -1.37 -13.51 13.75
CA GLY A 344 -0.31 -14.22 14.48
C GLY A 344 0.14 -13.54 15.78
N GLY A 345 -0.62 -12.58 16.31
CA GLY A 345 -0.20 -11.76 17.44
C GLY A 345 -0.41 -12.41 18.81
N HIS A 346 0.70 -12.66 19.51
CA HIS A 346 0.73 -12.80 20.97
C HIS A 346 1.05 -11.47 21.70
N GLU A 347 1.43 -10.39 21.00
CA GLU A 347 1.92 -9.15 21.64
C GLU A 347 1.45 -7.86 20.93
N PHE A 348 0.16 -7.55 20.96
CA PHE A 348 -0.29 -6.17 20.73
C PHE A 348 -0.35 -5.45 22.09
N VAL A 349 0.80 -4.93 22.54
CA VAL A 349 0.86 -4.18 23.80
C VAL A 349 0.34 -2.77 23.58
N THR A 350 -0.68 -2.38 24.33
CA THR A 350 -1.07 -0.97 24.49
C THR A 350 -0.38 -0.45 25.74
N ALA A 351 0.59 0.43 25.56
CA ALA A 351 1.19 1.12 26.69
C ALA A 351 0.36 2.37 27.03
N THR A 352 -0.05 2.46 28.30
CA THR A 352 -0.56 3.63 29.04
C THR A 352 -1.92 4.24 28.68
N GLU A 353 -2.78 4.32 29.70
CA GLU A 353 -4.06 5.03 29.75
C GLU A 353 -3.88 6.46 30.27
N GLU A 354 -3.12 7.32 29.58
CA GLU A 354 -3.11 8.75 29.93
C GLU A 354 -4.30 9.51 29.29
N PRO A 355 -4.81 10.58 29.94
CA PRO A 355 -5.89 11.39 29.40
C PRO A 355 -5.46 12.08 28.11
N ARG A 356 -6.08 11.66 26.99
CA ARG A 356 -5.68 12.07 25.64
C ARG A 356 -6.13 13.49 25.31
N PRO A 357 -5.31 14.28 24.59
CA PRO A 357 -5.74 15.56 24.05
C PRO A 357 -6.84 15.38 22.99
N PRO A 358 -7.61 16.42 22.65
CA PRO A 358 -8.60 16.40 21.58
C PRO A 358 -7.98 15.93 20.25
N ALA A 359 -8.76 15.26 19.38
CA ALA A 359 -8.27 14.70 18.11
C ALA A 359 -7.53 15.72 17.22
N SER A 360 -7.97 16.99 17.22
CA SER A 360 -7.34 18.09 16.48
C SER A 360 -5.94 18.50 16.96
N GLN A 361 -5.47 17.93 18.08
CA GLN A 361 -4.14 18.18 18.66
C GLN A 361 -3.28 16.90 18.74
N GLN A 362 -3.73 15.79 18.17
CA GLN A 362 -3.02 14.51 18.23
C GLN A 362 -2.07 14.36 17.04
N VAL A 363 -0.77 14.35 17.31
CA VAL A 363 0.22 13.87 16.34
C VAL A 363 0.34 12.35 16.50
N ILE A 364 0.25 11.63 15.39
CA ILE A 364 0.35 10.17 15.35
C ILE A 364 1.56 9.81 14.49
N LEU A 365 2.46 9.00 15.04
CA LEU A 365 3.62 8.49 14.33
C LEU A 365 3.37 7.05 13.88
N ALA A 366 3.23 6.84 12.57
CA ALA A 366 3.17 5.50 11.98
C ALA A 366 4.55 5.08 11.46
N VAL A 367 5.09 4.00 12.01
CA VAL A 367 6.40 3.45 11.66
C VAL A 367 6.22 2.08 11.02
N PHE A 368 6.66 1.95 9.78
CA PHE A 368 6.65 0.69 9.04
C PHE A 368 8.04 0.06 9.05
N LEU A 369 8.17 -1.08 9.72
CA LEU A 369 9.39 -1.89 9.75
C LEU A 369 9.38 -2.78 8.50
N GLY A 370 10.37 -2.65 7.61
CA GLY A 370 10.42 -3.42 6.36
C GLY A 370 9.80 -2.73 5.13
N GLY A 371 9.28 -1.51 5.28
CA GLY A 371 8.94 -0.62 4.16
C GLY A 371 7.47 -0.24 4.06
N CYS A 372 7.21 0.90 3.38
CA CYS A 372 5.90 1.50 3.18
C CYS A 372 5.74 1.93 1.73
N THR A 373 4.56 1.72 1.16
CA THR A 373 4.21 2.12 -0.21
C THR A 373 3.70 3.57 -0.26
N PHE A 374 3.75 4.20 -1.44
CA PHE A 374 3.15 5.53 -1.60
C PHE A 374 1.63 5.48 -1.51
N SER A 375 0.99 4.36 -1.86
CA SER A 375 -0.44 4.12 -1.59
C SER A 375 -0.77 4.16 -0.09
N GLU A 376 0.03 3.51 0.77
CA GLU A 376 -0.15 3.59 2.23
C GLU A 376 0.06 5.01 2.75
N VAL A 377 1.09 5.70 2.26
CA VAL A 377 1.33 7.11 2.61
C VAL A 377 0.15 7.99 2.20
N ALA A 378 -0.42 7.78 1.01
CA ALA A 378 -1.59 8.52 0.54
C ALA A 378 -2.84 8.21 1.38
N ALA A 379 -3.08 6.95 1.72
CA ALA A 379 -4.17 6.52 2.58
C ALA A 379 -4.06 7.13 3.99
N LEU A 380 -2.87 7.14 4.60
CA LEU A 380 -2.65 7.76 5.91
C LEU A 380 -2.79 9.28 5.88
N ARG A 381 -2.34 9.93 4.80
CA ARG A 381 -2.59 11.36 4.59
C ARG A 381 -4.08 11.66 4.44
N PHE A 382 -4.85 10.77 3.81
CA PHE A 382 -6.31 10.87 3.74
C PHE A 382 -6.92 10.75 5.14
N LEU A 383 -6.58 9.69 5.90
CA LEU A 383 -7.06 9.48 7.26
C LEU A 383 -6.72 10.66 8.19
N GLY A 384 -5.52 11.23 8.04
CA GLY A 384 -5.10 12.41 8.80
C GLY A 384 -5.90 13.67 8.48
N ARG A 385 -6.41 13.84 7.24
CA ARG A 385 -7.25 14.97 6.87
C ARG A 385 -8.68 14.85 7.40
N GLU A 386 -9.24 13.65 7.43
CA GLU A 386 -10.60 13.39 7.94
C GLU A 386 -10.72 13.59 9.45
N ARG A 387 -9.60 13.52 10.19
CA ARG A 387 -9.57 13.59 11.66
C ARG A 387 -9.16 14.95 12.24
N VAL A 388 -8.71 15.88 11.39
CA VAL A 388 -8.41 17.28 11.73
C VAL A 388 -9.66 18.11 11.49
#